data_AF-A0A8J3Z559-F1
#
_entry.id   AF-A0A8J3Z559-F1
#
_cell.length_a   1.000
_cell.length_b   1.000
_cell.length_c   1.000
_cell.angle_alpha   90.00
_cell.angle_beta   90.00
_cell.angle_gamma   90.00
#
_symmetry.space_group_name_H-M   'P 1'
#
loop_
_entity.id
_entity.type
_entity.pdbx_description
1 polymer ?
#
loop_
_entity_poly.entity_id
_entity_poly.type
_entity_poly.pdbx_seq_one_letter_code
_entity_poly.pdbx_strand_id
1 'polypeptide(L)'
;MTPPSVGMFEIPRTLGRHTIRRTGETVSFPNVYSADNPVPLRRAIVGSVTDDRLHRYATNVTADVRDPAVVDAFARVPREHFVHAVVDEDGRPVPVTLEQVYSDEALVTRVHDGRPSSSSSQPSLMAQMLAELRLRPGHRVLEVGTGTGYNAALIATITGAPVVTVDVQPDVIAEATAALARVGVSTVTALLADGYLGAPGYGPFDRIVATVGVGGVPPSWLEQLAPDGLILAPIEHGGIQPCVSATVSPDGLAGRGALRSGFMLAAGALHPRATPPATITMPEPSVTVPVPPVATRHYYELWFALAAWDARVERRYAEGLVEGVWPGPATACTVVDPADGSVVVALDALYPVGATPELVDHVRSLVGRWHAAGGPAVSDWRCDFTFGDGLWLPTGWRTEAPGRAPTP
;
A
#
# COMPACT_ATOMS: atom_id res chain seq x y z
N MET A 1 15.30 -26.17 -43.11
CA MET A 1 15.28 -26.37 -41.64
C MET A 1 14.27 -25.41 -41.08
N THR A 2 13.13 -25.94 -40.66
CA THR A 2 11.93 -25.23 -40.22
C THR A 2 11.90 -25.29 -38.68
N PRO A 3 11.55 -24.21 -37.96
CA PRO A 3 11.49 -24.25 -36.50
C PRO A 3 10.29 -25.09 -36.02
N PRO A 4 10.38 -25.73 -34.84
CA PRO A 4 9.34 -26.64 -34.35
C PRO A 4 8.12 -25.88 -33.85
N SER A 5 6.96 -26.43 -34.17
CA SER A 5 5.61 -26.03 -33.75
C SER A 5 5.40 -26.22 -32.25
N VAL A 6 4.98 -25.16 -31.56
CA VAL A 6 4.50 -25.23 -30.16
C VAL A 6 3.08 -25.76 -30.15
N GLY A 7 2.86 -26.85 -29.43
CA GLY A 7 1.59 -27.57 -29.31
C GLY A 7 0.52 -26.75 -28.60
N MET A 8 -0.64 -26.70 -29.25
CA MET A 8 -1.91 -26.18 -28.78
C MET A 8 -2.48 -27.16 -27.74
N PHE A 9 -2.60 -26.75 -26.47
CA PHE A 9 -3.26 -27.56 -25.44
C PHE A 9 -4.76 -27.24 -25.42
N GLU A 10 -5.57 -28.26 -25.72
CA GLU A 10 -7.04 -28.24 -25.63
C GLU A 10 -7.51 -28.31 -24.18
N ILE A 11 -8.51 -27.49 -23.82
CA ILE A 11 -9.20 -27.51 -22.53
C ILE A 11 -10.45 -28.40 -22.65
N PRO A 12 -10.60 -29.49 -21.88
CA PRO A 12 -11.80 -30.33 -21.92
C PRO A 12 -13.03 -29.62 -21.33
N ARG A 13 -14.14 -29.69 -22.06
CA ARG A 13 -15.47 -29.23 -21.63
C ARG A 13 -16.19 -30.32 -20.80
N THR A 14 -16.96 -29.84 -19.82
CA THR A 14 -18.13 -30.42 -19.11
C THR A 14 -17.97 -31.47 -18.00
N LEU A 15 -18.48 -31.11 -16.80
CA LEU A 15 -19.45 -31.81 -15.90
C LEU A 15 -19.38 -31.08 -14.53
N GLY A 16 -20.43 -30.74 -13.76
CA GLY A 16 -21.87 -30.96 -13.82
C GLY A 16 -22.54 -30.09 -12.75
N ARG A 17 -23.87 -29.97 -12.83
CA ARG A 17 -24.75 -29.22 -11.91
C ARG A 17 -24.61 -29.70 -10.46
N HIS A 18 -24.40 -28.77 -9.54
CA HIS A 18 -24.90 -28.90 -8.17
C HIS A 18 -25.67 -27.63 -7.76
N THR A 19 -26.97 -27.81 -7.58
CA THR A 19 -27.87 -26.87 -6.92
C THR A 19 -27.67 -27.01 -5.41
N ILE A 20 -27.28 -25.95 -4.72
CA ILE A 20 -27.46 -25.83 -3.27
C ILE A 20 -28.30 -24.58 -3.03
N ARG A 21 -29.56 -24.78 -2.64
CA ARG A 21 -30.39 -23.75 -2.02
C ARG A 21 -30.17 -23.82 -0.51
N ARG A 22 -29.83 -22.69 0.11
CA ARG A 22 -30.24 -22.42 1.49
C ARG A 22 -30.32 -20.90 1.73
N THR A 23 -31.53 -20.45 2.03
CA THR A 23 -31.92 -19.39 2.98
C THR A 23 -30.99 -18.16 3.05
N GLY A 24 -31.34 -17.01 2.48
CA GLY A 24 -32.51 -16.25 2.91
C GLY A 24 -32.21 -15.39 4.13
N GLU A 25 -31.06 -14.71 4.17
CA GLU A 25 -30.79 -13.56 5.03
C GLU A 25 -29.91 -12.57 4.26
N THR A 26 -30.44 -11.39 4.01
CA THR A 26 -29.70 -10.26 3.46
C THR A 26 -28.91 -9.65 4.62
N VAL A 27 -27.60 -9.84 4.66
CA VAL A 27 -26.74 -9.09 5.57
C VAL A 27 -26.42 -7.77 4.91
N SER A 28 -27.07 -6.72 5.39
CA SER A 28 -26.80 -5.33 5.00
C SER A 28 -25.63 -4.83 5.85
N PHE A 29 -24.54 -4.37 5.22
CA PHE A 29 -23.46 -3.69 5.91
C PHE A 29 -23.81 -2.22 6.12
N PRO A 30 -23.85 -1.70 7.36
CA PRO A 30 -23.93 -0.26 7.57
C PRO A 30 -22.57 0.38 7.27
N ASN A 31 -22.56 1.33 6.33
CA ASN A 31 -21.50 2.33 6.24
C ASN A 31 -21.51 3.16 7.53
N VAL A 32 -20.55 2.93 8.42
CA VAL A 32 -20.36 3.72 9.63
C VAL A 32 -19.06 4.53 9.52
N TYR A 33 -19.06 5.55 8.67
CA TYR A 33 -18.37 6.79 9.01
C TYR A 33 -19.41 7.71 9.63
N SER A 34 -19.43 7.73 10.97
CA SER A 34 -20.27 8.63 11.74
C SER A 34 -19.87 10.07 11.45
N ALA A 35 -20.82 10.80 10.88
CA ALA A 35 -20.78 12.25 10.72
C ALA A 35 -21.04 12.91 12.07
N ASP A 36 -20.00 13.22 12.84
CA ASP A 36 -20.08 14.14 13.98
C ASP A 36 -18.71 14.76 14.29
N ASN A 37 -18.28 15.71 13.45
CA ASN A 37 -17.36 16.76 13.90
C ASN A 37 -17.47 18.01 12.99
N PRO A 38 -18.07 19.13 13.44
CA PRO A 38 -18.13 20.34 12.64
C PRO A 38 -16.79 21.09 12.71
N VAL A 39 -16.03 21.09 11.61
CA VAL A 39 -14.85 21.95 11.45
C VAL A 39 -15.31 23.37 11.10
N PRO A 40 -14.87 24.44 11.80
CA PRO A 40 -15.35 25.79 11.54
C PRO A 40 -14.77 26.36 10.23
N LEU A 41 -15.66 26.71 9.31
CA LEU A 41 -15.36 27.44 8.06
C LEU A 41 -14.78 28.82 8.38
N ARG A 42 -13.50 29.05 8.05
CA ARG A 42 -12.92 30.41 7.94
C ARG A 42 -13.03 30.91 6.50
N ARG A 43 -13.46 32.17 6.38
CA ARG A 43 -13.77 32.86 5.13
C ARG A 43 -12.50 33.44 4.46
N ALA A 44 -12.39 33.13 3.16
CA ALA A 44 -11.92 33.92 2.02
C ALA A 44 -10.47 34.42 1.93
N ILE A 45 -9.79 34.02 0.84
CA ILE A 45 -9.10 34.94 -0.10
C ILE A 45 -9.45 34.51 -1.53
N VAL A 46 -9.85 35.48 -2.36
CA VAL A 46 -10.27 35.36 -3.77
C VAL A 46 -9.04 35.40 -4.70
N GLY A 47 -8.98 34.51 -5.70
CA GLY A 47 -8.05 34.61 -6.83
C GLY A 47 -8.23 33.47 -7.85
N SER A 48 -8.72 33.81 -9.05
CA SER A 48 -8.97 32.99 -10.26
C SER A 48 -9.69 31.65 -10.06
N VAL A 49 -10.89 31.51 -10.62
CA VAL A 49 -11.69 30.26 -10.58
C VAL A 49 -11.01 29.17 -11.41
N THR A 50 -9.97 28.56 -10.87
CA THR A 50 -9.76 27.11 -10.98
C THR A 50 -10.99 26.44 -10.37
N ASP A 51 -11.52 25.38 -10.99
CA ASP A 51 -12.71 24.65 -10.55
C ASP A 51 -12.70 24.50 -9.00
N ASP A 52 -13.64 25.17 -8.33
CA ASP A 52 -13.72 25.27 -6.87
C ASP A 52 -13.80 23.87 -6.22
N ARG A 53 -14.29 22.88 -6.97
CA ARG A 53 -14.25 21.45 -6.61
C ARG A 53 -12.83 20.89 -6.53
N LEU A 54 -12.00 21.12 -7.54
CA LEU A 54 -10.61 20.64 -7.59
C LEU A 54 -9.76 21.26 -6.48
N HIS A 55 -9.97 22.56 -6.20
CA HIS A 55 -9.25 23.23 -5.13
C HIS A 55 -9.63 22.68 -3.74
N ARG A 56 -10.92 22.46 -3.48
CA ARG A 56 -11.38 21.80 -2.25
C ARG A 56 -10.84 20.38 -2.13
N TYR A 57 -10.93 19.61 -3.21
CA TYR A 57 -10.40 18.25 -3.27
C TYR A 57 -8.91 18.23 -2.92
N ALA A 58 -8.10 19.03 -3.62
CA ALA A 58 -6.67 19.15 -3.35
C ALA A 58 -6.41 19.52 -1.89
N THR A 59 -7.10 20.55 -1.35
CA THR A 59 -6.96 20.97 0.05
C THR A 59 -7.24 19.82 1.03
N ASN A 60 -8.29 19.03 0.78
CA ASN A 60 -8.68 17.94 1.67
C ASN A 60 -7.66 16.79 1.64
N VAL A 61 -7.28 16.32 0.45
CA VAL A 61 -6.43 15.14 0.31
C VAL A 61 -4.95 15.43 0.58
N THR A 62 -4.56 16.71 0.60
CA THR A 62 -3.19 17.14 0.89
C THR A 62 -3.04 17.80 2.26
N ALA A 63 -4.03 17.68 3.16
CA ALA A 63 -4.02 18.37 4.46
C ALA A 63 -2.75 18.12 5.30
N ASP A 64 -2.16 16.92 5.21
CA ASP A 64 -0.94 16.53 5.92
C ASP A 64 0.35 16.72 5.08
N VAL A 65 0.22 17.24 3.86
CA VAL A 65 1.33 17.44 2.91
C VAL A 65 1.68 18.91 2.81
N ARG A 66 2.97 19.21 3.01
CA ARG A 66 3.49 20.60 2.98
C ARG A 66 4.09 21.00 1.63
N ASP A 67 4.25 20.06 0.70
CA ASP A 67 4.86 20.33 -0.61
C ASP A 67 3.84 21.01 -1.53
N PRO A 68 4.04 22.30 -1.87
CA PRO A 68 3.09 23.04 -2.71
C PRO A 68 2.98 22.48 -4.13
N ALA A 69 4.02 21.79 -4.64
CA ALA A 69 3.96 21.18 -5.97
C ALA A 69 3.00 19.99 -5.98
N VAL A 70 2.92 19.23 -4.89
CA VAL A 70 1.94 18.15 -4.73
C VAL A 70 0.53 18.73 -4.68
N VAL A 71 0.29 19.76 -3.86
CA VAL A 71 -1.02 20.43 -3.75
C VAL A 71 -1.48 20.96 -5.12
N ASP A 72 -0.61 21.65 -5.85
CA ASP A 72 -0.90 22.20 -7.17
C ASP A 72 -1.21 21.10 -8.20
N ALA A 73 -0.51 19.97 -8.16
CA ALA A 73 -0.80 18.83 -9.04
C ALA A 73 -2.22 18.27 -8.83
N PHE A 74 -2.64 18.06 -7.58
CA PHE A 74 -4.02 17.61 -7.28
C PHE A 74 -5.08 18.64 -7.66
N ALA A 75 -4.74 19.94 -7.65
CA ALA A 75 -5.64 21.00 -8.10
C ALA A 75 -5.74 21.12 -9.64
N ARG A 76 -4.81 20.51 -10.39
CA ARG A 76 -4.73 20.59 -11.86
C ARG A 76 -5.17 19.33 -12.58
N VAL A 77 -4.95 18.15 -11.99
CA VAL A 77 -5.23 16.88 -12.66
C VAL A 77 -6.63 16.39 -12.29
N PRO A 78 -7.60 16.40 -13.23
CA PRO A 78 -8.99 16.06 -12.95
C PRO A 78 -9.20 14.54 -12.89
N ARG A 79 -9.36 13.99 -11.67
CA ARG A 79 -9.43 12.55 -11.39
C ARG A 79 -10.58 11.83 -12.11
N GLU A 80 -11.67 12.52 -12.45
CA GLU A 80 -12.83 11.97 -13.18
C GLU A 80 -12.49 11.52 -14.61
N HIS A 81 -11.39 12.02 -15.18
CA HIS A 81 -10.93 11.52 -16.47
C HIS A 81 -10.18 10.19 -16.36
N PHE A 82 -9.82 9.76 -15.15
CA PHE A 82 -9.06 8.53 -14.92
C PHE A 82 -9.93 7.41 -14.35
N VAL A 83 -11.06 7.73 -13.73
CA VAL A 83 -11.97 6.73 -13.13
C VAL A 83 -13.36 6.87 -13.75
N HIS A 84 -13.79 5.84 -14.49
CA HIS A 84 -15.12 5.81 -15.15
C HIS A 84 -16.08 4.81 -14.51
N ALA A 85 -15.53 3.74 -13.94
CA ALA A 85 -16.30 2.69 -13.28
C ALA A 85 -15.53 2.17 -12.07
N VAL A 86 -16.28 1.68 -11.09
CA VAL A 86 -15.79 0.92 -9.95
C VAL A 86 -16.45 -0.45 -9.96
N VAL A 87 -15.93 -1.38 -9.18
CA VAL A 87 -16.49 -2.72 -9.05
C VAL A 87 -17.43 -2.80 -7.84
N ASP A 88 -18.64 -3.32 -8.04
CA ASP A 88 -19.60 -3.57 -6.96
C ASP A 88 -19.25 -4.83 -6.14
N GLU A 89 -20.05 -5.14 -5.10
CA GLU A 89 -19.85 -6.30 -4.22
C GLU A 89 -19.86 -7.65 -4.98
N ASP A 90 -20.55 -7.70 -6.12
CA ASP A 90 -20.66 -8.89 -6.97
C ASP A 90 -19.54 -8.97 -8.04
N GLY A 91 -18.59 -8.04 -8.03
CA GLY A 91 -17.51 -8.01 -9.01
C GLY A 91 -17.88 -7.37 -10.35
N ARG A 92 -19.02 -6.66 -10.45
CA ARG A 92 -19.49 -6.04 -11.70
C ARG A 92 -19.07 -4.57 -11.80
N PRO A 93 -18.66 -4.10 -12.99
CA PRO A 93 -18.36 -2.69 -13.20
C PRO A 93 -19.64 -1.85 -13.17
N VAL A 94 -19.67 -0.84 -12.31
CA VAL A 94 -20.73 0.16 -12.19
C VAL A 94 -20.15 1.57 -12.40
N PRO A 95 -20.88 2.49 -13.07
CA PRO A 95 -20.40 3.86 -13.26
C PRO A 95 -20.09 4.54 -11.93
N VAL A 96 -18.98 5.25 -11.87
CA VAL A 96 -18.59 6.02 -10.68
C VAL A 96 -19.34 7.36 -10.63
N THR A 97 -19.69 7.83 -9.43
CA THR A 97 -20.20 9.20 -9.23
C THR A 97 -19.06 10.20 -9.05
N LEU A 98 -19.30 11.48 -9.32
CA LEU A 98 -18.29 12.52 -9.04
C LEU A 98 -17.96 12.62 -7.55
N GLU A 99 -18.92 12.32 -6.67
CA GLU A 99 -18.67 12.28 -5.22
C GLU A 99 -17.65 11.19 -4.87
N GLN A 100 -17.80 9.98 -5.42
CA GLN A 100 -16.85 8.89 -5.24
C GLN A 100 -15.49 9.21 -5.85
N VAL A 101 -15.45 9.77 -7.07
CA VAL A 101 -14.18 10.18 -7.71
C VAL A 101 -13.38 11.12 -6.82
N TYR A 102 -14.05 12.03 -6.12
CA TYR A 102 -13.43 13.06 -5.30
C TYR A 102 -13.44 12.75 -3.80
N SER A 103 -13.81 11.53 -3.42
CA SER A 103 -13.64 11.04 -2.05
C SER A 103 -12.17 10.67 -1.79
N ASP A 104 -11.78 10.70 -0.52
CA ASP A 104 -10.46 10.22 -0.09
C ASP A 104 -10.46 8.70 0.14
N GLU A 105 -10.98 7.96 -0.83
CA GLU A 105 -11.04 6.50 -0.81
C GLU A 105 -10.30 5.90 -2.01
N ALA A 106 -9.82 4.68 -1.82
CA ALA A 106 -9.36 3.85 -2.93
C ALA A 106 -10.59 3.32 -3.68
N LEU A 107 -10.57 3.46 -5.01
CA LEU A 107 -11.67 3.03 -5.86
C LEU A 107 -11.24 1.79 -6.64
N VAL A 108 -11.77 0.62 -6.30
CA VAL A 108 -11.47 -0.63 -7.00
C VAL A 108 -12.07 -0.58 -8.39
N THR A 109 -11.22 -0.69 -9.42
CA THR A 109 -11.62 -0.60 -10.83
C THR A 109 -11.68 -1.97 -11.50
N ARG A 110 -10.97 -2.97 -10.94
CA ARG A 110 -10.94 -4.34 -11.48
C ARG A 110 -10.87 -5.38 -10.38
N VAL A 111 -11.48 -6.52 -10.69
CA VAL A 111 -11.41 -7.74 -9.89
C VAL A 111 -11.01 -8.89 -10.79
N HIS A 112 -10.10 -9.74 -10.31
CA HIS A 112 -9.68 -10.97 -10.93
C HIS A 112 -9.81 -12.10 -9.90
N ASP A 113 -10.47 -13.20 -10.26
CA ASP A 113 -10.73 -14.33 -9.36
C ASP A 113 -11.31 -13.94 -7.99
N GLY A 114 -12.24 -12.98 -7.98
CA GLY A 114 -12.89 -12.49 -6.76
C GLY A 114 -12.00 -11.63 -5.87
N ARG A 115 -10.81 -11.22 -6.33
CA ARG A 115 -9.89 -10.33 -5.62
C ARG A 115 -9.64 -9.03 -6.41
N PRO A 116 -9.55 -7.87 -5.75
CA PRO A 116 -9.14 -6.64 -6.42
C PRO A 116 -7.81 -6.82 -7.18
N SER A 117 -7.78 -6.42 -8.45
CA SER A 117 -6.60 -6.50 -9.33
C SER A 117 -6.14 -5.14 -9.86
N SER A 118 -6.97 -4.10 -9.73
CA SER A 118 -6.61 -2.72 -10.05
C SER A 118 -7.52 -1.74 -9.30
N SER A 119 -6.99 -0.55 -9.00
CA SER A 119 -7.70 0.50 -8.31
C SER A 119 -7.11 1.87 -8.62
N SER A 120 -7.90 2.92 -8.48
CA SER A 120 -7.40 4.27 -8.24
C SER A 120 -7.09 4.40 -6.75
N SER A 121 -5.82 4.48 -6.38
CA SER A 121 -5.36 4.54 -4.99
C SER A 121 -5.97 5.70 -4.19
N GLN A 122 -6.01 5.55 -2.87
CA GLN A 122 -6.47 6.61 -1.96
C GLN A 122 -5.67 7.90 -2.18
N PRO A 123 -6.32 9.04 -2.48
CA PRO A 123 -5.66 10.31 -2.78
C PRO A 123 -4.69 10.81 -1.71
N SER A 124 -5.06 10.79 -0.43
CA SER A 124 -4.21 11.31 0.64
C SER A 124 -2.96 10.46 0.87
N LEU A 125 -3.06 9.15 0.67
CA LEU A 125 -1.90 8.26 0.66
C LEU A 125 -0.99 8.57 -0.53
N MET A 126 -1.55 8.77 -1.72
CA MET A 126 -0.77 9.18 -2.90
C MET A 126 -0.08 10.52 -2.69
N ALA A 127 -0.76 11.52 -2.12
CA ALA A 127 -0.17 12.81 -1.80
C ALA A 127 1.04 12.68 -0.85
N GLN A 128 0.92 11.84 0.20
CA GLN A 128 2.03 11.55 1.11
C GLN A 128 3.19 10.84 0.40
N MET A 129 2.91 9.87 -0.46
CA MET A 129 3.95 9.17 -1.24
C MET A 129 4.67 10.12 -2.20
N LEU A 130 3.94 11.01 -2.89
CA LEU A 130 4.53 12.01 -3.80
C LEU A 130 5.42 13.01 -3.03
N ALA A 131 5.05 13.37 -1.80
CA ALA A 131 5.88 14.19 -0.92
C ALA A 131 7.15 13.46 -0.47
N GLU A 132 7.06 12.19 -0.08
CA GLU A 132 8.21 11.36 0.30
C GLU A 132 9.16 11.10 -0.87
N LEU A 133 8.65 11.06 -2.11
CA LEU A 133 9.48 10.97 -3.32
C LEU A 133 10.35 12.21 -3.54
N ARG A 134 10.03 13.36 -2.93
CA ARG A 134 10.79 14.62 -3.10
C ARG A 134 11.01 14.93 -4.59
N LEU A 135 9.92 14.90 -5.35
CA LEU A 135 9.91 15.18 -6.79
C LEU A 135 10.37 16.62 -7.05
N ARG A 136 11.08 16.83 -8.16
CA ARG A 136 11.56 18.14 -8.59
C ARG A 136 11.34 18.28 -10.09
N PRO A 137 11.25 19.53 -10.59
CA PRO A 137 11.27 19.78 -12.02
C PRO A 137 12.45 19.08 -12.70
N GLY A 138 12.20 18.38 -13.80
CA GLY A 138 13.21 17.64 -14.57
C GLY A 138 13.42 16.19 -14.14
N HIS A 139 12.91 15.74 -12.98
CA HIS A 139 13.08 14.34 -12.57
C HIS A 139 12.35 13.38 -13.51
N ARG A 140 13.08 12.39 -14.04
CA ARG A 140 12.51 11.24 -14.76
C ARG A 140 12.06 10.20 -13.75
N VAL A 141 10.84 9.71 -13.92
CA VAL A 141 10.22 8.79 -12.94
C VAL A 141 9.75 7.51 -13.60
N LEU A 142 10.04 6.38 -12.96
CA LEU A 142 9.40 5.10 -13.23
C LEU A 142 8.32 4.85 -12.16
N GLU A 143 7.10 4.62 -12.59
CA GLU A 143 6.01 4.10 -11.77
C GLU A 143 5.76 2.62 -12.10
N VAL A 144 5.69 1.77 -11.08
CA VAL A 144 5.32 0.36 -11.19
C VAL A 144 3.93 0.16 -10.61
N GLY A 145 2.97 -0.17 -11.48
CA GLY A 145 1.54 -0.22 -11.17
C GLY A 145 0.78 0.97 -11.78
N THR A 146 0.59 0.95 -13.11
CA THR A 146 -0.09 2.06 -13.81
C THR A 146 -1.49 2.31 -13.30
N GLY A 147 -2.27 1.26 -13.03
CA GLY A 147 -3.66 1.40 -12.64
C GLY A 147 -4.41 2.33 -13.59
N THR A 148 -5.11 3.32 -13.06
CA THR A 148 -5.87 4.26 -13.90
C THR A 148 -5.01 5.27 -14.67
N GLY A 149 -3.72 5.38 -14.37
CA GLY A 149 -2.81 6.42 -14.90
C GLY A 149 -2.91 7.77 -14.19
N TYR A 150 -3.74 7.90 -13.15
CA TYR A 150 -3.92 9.16 -12.42
C TYR A 150 -2.64 9.62 -11.72
N ASN A 151 -1.95 8.71 -11.02
CA ASN A 151 -0.73 9.06 -10.30
C ASN A 151 0.43 9.39 -11.26
N ALA A 152 0.56 8.69 -12.39
CA ALA A 152 1.49 9.08 -13.46
C ALA A 152 1.25 10.52 -13.96
N ALA A 153 -0.01 10.94 -14.11
CA ALA A 153 -0.35 12.32 -14.50
C ALA A 153 0.01 13.35 -13.42
N LEU A 154 -0.17 13.01 -12.13
CA LEU A 154 0.29 13.85 -11.01
C LEU A 154 1.81 14.01 -11.02
N ILE A 155 2.56 12.90 -11.16
CA ILE A 155 4.02 12.91 -11.23
C ILE A 155 4.50 13.77 -12.42
N ALA A 156 3.90 13.60 -13.60
CA ALA A 156 4.23 14.38 -14.78
C ALA A 156 3.94 15.88 -14.59
N THR A 157 2.87 16.22 -13.88
CA THR A 157 2.52 17.61 -13.54
C THR A 157 3.54 18.24 -12.60
N ILE A 158 4.01 17.49 -11.59
CA ILE A 158 5.01 17.97 -10.60
C ILE A 158 6.39 18.14 -11.24
N THR A 159 6.81 17.17 -12.05
CA THR A 159 8.17 17.10 -12.60
C THR A 159 8.31 17.87 -13.92
N GLY A 160 7.24 18.03 -14.68
CA GLY A 160 7.30 18.58 -16.04
C GLY A 160 8.21 17.77 -16.99
N ALA A 161 8.49 16.52 -16.66
CA ALA A 161 9.48 15.67 -17.33
C ALA A 161 8.88 14.31 -17.71
N PRO A 162 9.59 13.49 -18.51
CA PRO A 162 9.11 12.17 -18.90
C PRO A 162 8.86 11.24 -17.71
N VAL A 163 7.67 10.64 -17.68
CA VAL A 163 7.28 9.60 -16.72
C VAL A 163 7.03 8.32 -17.50
N VAL A 164 7.56 7.21 -17.03
CA VAL A 164 7.23 5.88 -17.54
C VAL A 164 6.42 5.16 -16.48
N THR A 165 5.30 4.59 -16.85
CA THR A 165 4.47 3.78 -15.96
C THR A 165 4.26 2.40 -16.56
N VAL A 166 4.40 1.34 -15.76
CA VAL A 166 4.32 -0.04 -16.23
C VAL A 166 3.20 -0.81 -15.53
N ASP A 167 2.51 -1.67 -16.27
CA ASP A 167 1.52 -2.61 -15.75
C ASP A 167 1.53 -3.89 -16.60
N VAL A 168 1.08 -5.00 -15.99
CA VAL A 168 1.00 -6.32 -16.62
C VAL A 168 -0.34 -6.56 -17.32
N GLN A 169 -1.36 -5.73 -17.04
CA GLN A 169 -2.71 -5.85 -17.57
C GLN A 169 -2.88 -5.00 -18.87
N PRO A 170 -3.12 -5.63 -20.04
CA PRO A 170 -3.23 -4.90 -21.31
C PRO A 170 -4.39 -3.89 -21.37
N ASP A 171 -5.51 -4.21 -20.75
CA ASP A 171 -6.70 -3.36 -20.66
C ASP A 171 -6.47 -2.15 -19.74
N VAL A 172 -5.76 -2.33 -18.63
CA VAL A 172 -5.28 -1.25 -17.77
C VAL A 172 -4.42 -0.25 -18.55
N ILE A 173 -3.44 -0.75 -19.31
CA ILE A 173 -2.57 0.11 -20.14
C ILE A 173 -3.36 0.87 -21.21
N ALA A 174 -4.30 0.19 -21.88
CA ALA A 174 -5.15 0.83 -22.89
C ALA A 174 -6.00 1.96 -22.31
N GLU A 175 -6.64 1.74 -21.15
CA GLU A 175 -7.46 2.75 -20.48
C GLU A 175 -6.64 3.92 -19.94
N ALA A 176 -5.50 3.65 -19.29
CA ALA A 176 -4.60 4.68 -18.80
C ALA A 176 -4.06 5.55 -19.94
N THR A 177 -3.64 4.93 -21.05
CA THR A 177 -3.19 5.65 -22.25
C THR A 177 -4.29 6.58 -22.80
N ALA A 178 -5.53 6.08 -22.89
CA ALA A 178 -6.65 6.89 -23.32
C ALA A 178 -6.98 8.03 -22.33
N ALA A 179 -6.82 7.81 -21.02
CA ALA A 179 -6.99 8.84 -20.00
C ALA A 179 -5.97 9.96 -20.09
N LEU A 180 -4.69 9.60 -20.19
CA LEU A 180 -3.57 10.53 -20.35
C LEU A 180 -3.73 11.39 -21.61
N ALA A 181 -4.13 10.78 -22.74
CA ALA A 181 -4.42 11.50 -23.98
C ALA A 181 -5.59 12.49 -23.82
N ARG A 182 -6.66 12.11 -23.13
CA ARG A 182 -7.84 12.97 -22.89
C ARG A 182 -7.52 14.22 -22.08
N VAL A 183 -6.59 14.13 -21.13
CA VAL A 183 -6.15 15.29 -20.32
C VAL A 183 -4.93 16.02 -20.91
N GLY A 184 -4.44 15.59 -22.08
CA GLY A 184 -3.33 16.24 -22.78
C GLY A 184 -1.95 16.02 -22.15
N VAL A 185 -1.79 14.98 -21.31
CA VAL A 185 -0.51 14.65 -20.67
C VAL A 185 0.30 13.75 -21.61
N SER A 186 1.16 14.35 -22.43
CA SER A 186 1.99 13.66 -23.42
C SER A 186 3.37 13.20 -22.91
N THR A 187 3.78 13.65 -21.72
CA THR A 187 5.05 13.28 -21.10
C THR A 187 5.01 11.93 -20.40
N VAL A 188 3.85 11.29 -20.27
CA VAL A 188 3.69 9.97 -19.68
C VAL A 188 3.67 8.90 -20.77
N THR A 189 4.51 7.87 -20.63
CA THR A 189 4.49 6.66 -21.45
C THR A 189 3.99 5.49 -20.60
N ALA A 190 2.81 4.95 -20.91
CA ALA A 190 2.29 3.72 -20.29
C ALA A 190 2.75 2.50 -21.09
N LEU A 191 3.39 1.53 -20.43
CA LEU A 191 3.97 0.35 -21.06
C LEU A 191 3.37 -0.94 -20.49
N LEU A 192 2.95 -1.84 -21.37
CA LEU A 192 2.65 -3.22 -21.01
C LEU A 192 3.97 -3.95 -20.73
N ALA A 193 4.32 -4.09 -19.46
CA ALA A 193 5.59 -4.64 -19.03
C ALA A 193 5.51 -5.25 -17.63
N ASP A 194 6.38 -6.21 -17.35
CA ASP A 194 6.57 -6.74 -16.00
C ASP A 194 7.30 -5.71 -15.13
N GLY A 195 6.65 -5.27 -14.04
CA GLY A 195 7.22 -4.36 -13.07
C GLY A 195 8.55 -4.82 -12.46
N TYR A 196 8.79 -6.15 -12.39
CA TYR A 196 10.06 -6.71 -11.94
C TYR A 196 11.22 -6.31 -12.87
N LEU A 197 10.97 -6.05 -14.16
CA LEU A 197 12.00 -5.68 -15.13
C LEU A 197 12.19 -4.15 -15.24
N GLY A 198 11.27 -3.36 -14.67
CA GLY A 198 11.23 -1.91 -14.84
C GLY A 198 10.95 -1.52 -16.29
N ALA A 199 11.69 -0.55 -16.83
CA ALA A 199 11.57 -0.09 -18.20
C ALA A 199 12.95 0.09 -18.87
N PRO A 200 13.64 -1.01 -19.25
CA PRO A 200 14.96 -0.95 -19.86
C PRO A 200 14.99 -0.02 -21.09
N GLY A 201 16.02 0.82 -21.18
CA GLY A 201 16.18 1.80 -22.26
C GLY A 201 15.46 3.15 -22.01
N TYR A 202 14.58 3.23 -21.01
CA TYR A 202 13.91 4.47 -20.62
C TYR A 202 14.55 5.17 -19.43
N GLY A 203 15.55 4.56 -18.79
CA GLY A 203 16.30 5.15 -17.67
C GLY A 203 17.48 6.04 -18.13
N PRO A 204 18.38 6.41 -17.21
CA PRO A 204 18.22 6.24 -15.76
C PRO A 204 17.07 7.12 -15.22
N PHE A 205 16.46 6.68 -14.12
CA PHE A 205 15.36 7.35 -13.43
C PHE A 205 15.86 8.02 -12.14
N ASP A 206 15.49 9.27 -11.94
CA ASP A 206 15.75 9.97 -10.68
C ASP A 206 14.89 9.39 -9.56
N ARG A 207 13.70 8.88 -9.89
CA ARG A 207 12.78 8.28 -8.92
C ARG A 207 12.16 7.02 -9.48
N ILE A 208 12.02 6.02 -8.62
CA ILE A 208 11.22 4.82 -8.90
C ILE A 208 10.19 4.70 -7.79
N VAL A 209 8.92 4.57 -8.16
CA VAL A 209 7.83 4.38 -7.21
C VAL A 209 7.03 3.15 -7.57
N ALA A 210 6.72 2.32 -6.59
CA ALA A 210 5.72 1.27 -6.74
C ALA A 210 4.41 1.72 -6.09
N THR A 211 3.31 1.57 -6.82
CA THR A 211 1.94 1.80 -6.36
C THR A 211 1.20 0.46 -6.20
N VAL A 212 1.98 -0.58 -5.90
CA VAL A 212 1.59 -1.97 -5.68
C VAL A 212 2.47 -2.56 -4.58
N GLY A 213 1.93 -3.45 -3.75
CA GLY A 213 2.67 -4.12 -2.69
C GLY A 213 3.65 -5.14 -3.26
N VAL A 214 4.93 -5.00 -2.93
CA VAL A 214 6.02 -5.86 -3.46
C VAL A 214 6.73 -6.62 -2.34
N GLY A 215 7.36 -7.74 -2.68
CA GLY A 215 8.20 -8.49 -1.75
C GLY A 215 9.51 -7.79 -1.39
N GLY A 216 10.01 -6.90 -2.25
CA GLY A 216 11.28 -6.20 -2.09
C GLY A 216 11.66 -5.42 -3.35
N VAL A 217 12.88 -4.89 -3.38
CA VAL A 217 13.40 -4.10 -4.52
C VAL A 217 14.15 -5.01 -5.49
N PRO A 218 13.74 -5.15 -6.76
CA PRO A 218 14.46 -5.98 -7.72
C PRO A 218 15.76 -5.31 -8.21
N PRO A 219 16.78 -6.09 -8.63
CA PRO A 219 18.03 -5.56 -9.18
C PRO A 219 17.83 -4.61 -10.37
N SER A 220 16.84 -4.89 -11.22
CA SER A 220 16.52 -4.08 -12.40
C SER A 220 16.19 -2.63 -12.07
N TRP A 221 15.58 -2.35 -10.90
CA TRP A 221 15.28 -1.00 -10.47
C TRP A 221 16.57 -0.27 -10.10
N LEU A 222 17.50 -0.93 -9.41
CA LEU A 222 18.81 -0.36 -9.06
C LEU A 222 19.65 -0.09 -10.31
N GLU A 223 19.64 -0.99 -11.29
CA GLU A 223 20.34 -0.83 -12.57
C GLU A 223 19.81 0.37 -13.38
N GLN A 224 18.53 0.72 -13.17
CA GLN A 224 17.87 1.83 -13.85
C GLN A 224 17.79 3.10 -12.98
N LEU A 225 18.34 3.08 -11.77
CA LEU A 225 18.32 4.20 -10.84
C LEU A 225 19.48 5.16 -11.15
N ALA A 226 19.20 6.46 -11.16
CA ALA A 226 20.24 7.49 -11.24
C ALA A 226 21.12 7.50 -9.97
N PRO A 227 22.34 8.07 -10.00
CA PRO A 227 23.26 8.09 -8.86
C PRO A 227 22.67 8.64 -7.55
N ASP A 228 21.83 9.67 -7.62
CA ASP A 228 21.11 10.26 -6.47
C ASP A 228 19.63 9.85 -6.44
N GLY A 229 19.33 8.70 -7.06
CA GLY A 229 17.97 8.23 -7.22
C GLY A 229 17.38 7.71 -5.92
N LEU A 230 16.06 7.79 -5.84
CA LEU A 230 15.28 7.32 -4.68
C LEU A 230 14.20 6.35 -5.15
N ILE A 231 14.12 5.22 -4.46
CA ILE A 231 13.07 4.23 -4.61
C ILE A 231 12.07 4.43 -3.46
N LEU A 232 10.78 4.43 -3.75
CA LEU A 232 9.71 4.37 -2.75
C LEU A 232 8.77 3.22 -3.10
N ALA A 233 8.67 2.22 -2.23
CA ALA A 233 7.82 1.06 -2.51
C ALA A 233 7.12 0.58 -1.23
N PRO A 234 5.83 0.18 -1.30
CA PRO A 234 5.18 -0.60 -0.26
C PRO A 234 5.78 -2.00 -0.25
N ILE A 235 6.63 -2.31 0.75
CA ILE A 235 7.33 -3.59 0.85
C ILE A 235 6.70 -4.42 1.96
N GLU A 236 6.37 -5.68 1.67
CA GLU A 236 5.84 -6.64 2.64
C GLU A 236 6.77 -6.77 3.87
N HIS A 237 6.20 -6.57 5.05
CA HIS A 237 6.89 -6.73 6.33
C HIS A 237 5.90 -7.17 7.41
N GLY A 238 6.01 -8.40 7.91
CA GLY A 238 5.11 -8.92 8.95
C GLY A 238 3.63 -9.00 8.57
N GLY A 239 3.31 -9.09 7.27
CA GLY A 239 1.93 -9.15 6.77
C GLY A 239 1.27 -7.79 6.47
N ILE A 240 2.01 -6.69 6.60
CA ILE A 240 1.62 -5.33 6.19
C ILE A 240 2.58 -4.82 5.11
N GLN A 241 2.24 -3.74 4.42
CA GLN A 241 3.08 -3.15 3.37
C GLN A 241 3.45 -1.70 3.69
N PRO A 242 4.33 -1.43 4.67
CA PRO A 242 4.85 -0.08 4.88
C PRO A 242 5.58 0.41 3.62
N CYS A 243 5.40 1.68 3.29
CA CYS A 243 6.22 2.30 2.27
C CYS A 243 7.64 2.46 2.80
N VAL A 244 8.61 1.91 2.09
CA VAL A 244 10.04 1.99 2.38
C VAL A 244 10.69 2.88 1.33
N SER A 245 11.40 3.90 1.79
CA SER A 245 12.30 4.68 0.95
C SER A 245 13.68 4.02 0.94
N ALA A 246 14.27 3.86 -0.24
CA ALA A 246 15.59 3.27 -0.39
C ALA A 246 16.47 4.11 -1.33
N THR A 247 17.75 4.23 -0.96
CA THR A 247 18.77 4.96 -1.72
C THR A 247 20.06 4.16 -1.74
N VAL A 248 20.81 4.24 -2.85
CA VAL A 248 22.13 3.62 -2.93
C VAL A 248 23.10 4.37 -2.03
N SER A 249 23.84 3.64 -1.21
CA SER A 249 24.91 4.14 -0.35
C SER A 249 26.23 3.42 -0.67
N PRO A 250 27.38 3.91 -0.19
CA PRO A 250 28.66 3.23 -0.38
C PRO A 250 28.69 1.78 0.14
N ASP A 251 27.89 1.47 1.17
CA ASP A 251 27.83 0.16 1.83
C ASP A 251 26.71 -0.74 1.27
N GLY A 252 26.02 -0.31 0.22
CA GLY A 252 24.90 -1.02 -0.39
C GLY A 252 23.60 -0.22 -0.35
N LEU A 253 22.46 -0.90 -0.44
CA LEU A 253 21.16 -0.25 -0.37
C LEU A 253 20.81 0.07 1.09
N ALA A 254 20.52 1.33 1.38
CA ALA A 254 20.09 1.80 2.68
C ALA A 254 18.62 2.23 2.62
N GLY A 255 17.86 1.94 3.67
CA GLY A 255 16.42 2.17 3.70
C GLY A 255 15.92 2.88 4.95
N ARG A 256 14.72 3.43 4.82
CA ARG A 256 13.94 4.06 5.87
C ARG A 256 12.48 3.68 5.69
N GLY A 257 11.80 3.33 6.78
CA GLY A 257 10.33 3.29 6.77
C GLY A 257 9.82 4.71 6.54
N ALA A 258 8.96 4.93 5.57
CA ALA A 258 8.50 6.26 5.16
C ALA A 258 7.12 6.55 5.74
N LEU A 259 6.14 5.69 5.45
CA LEU A 259 4.74 5.89 5.80
C LEU A 259 3.97 4.57 5.87
N ARG A 260 2.86 4.60 6.60
CA ARG A 260 1.89 3.49 6.66
C ARG A 260 1.17 3.36 5.33
N SER A 261 0.95 2.12 4.89
CA SER A 261 0.21 1.85 3.66
C SER A 261 -0.39 0.46 3.63
N GLY A 262 -1.37 0.29 2.73
CA GLY A 262 -1.92 -0.98 2.31
C GLY A 262 -2.17 -0.94 0.80
N PHE A 263 -1.60 -1.90 0.07
CA PHE A 263 -1.73 -1.99 -1.38
C PHE A 263 -2.12 -3.41 -1.78
N MET A 264 -2.77 -3.53 -2.94
CA MET A 264 -2.89 -4.83 -3.60
C MET A 264 -1.50 -5.38 -3.88
N LEU A 265 -1.32 -6.68 -3.79
CA LEU A 265 -0.02 -7.32 -4.01
C LEU A 265 0.27 -7.44 -5.50
N ALA A 266 1.54 -7.28 -5.86
CA ALA A 266 2.02 -7.45 -7.22
C ALA A 266 1.87 -8.91 -7.66
N ALA A 267 1.65 -9.11 -8.96
CA ALA A 267 1.75 -10.43 -9.56
C ALA A 267 3.22 -10.80 -9.88
N GLY A 268 3.46 -12.07 -10.20
CA GLY A 268 4.74 -12.52 -10.73
C GLY A 268 5.89 -12.40 -9.72
N ALA A 269 7.08 -12.04 -10.21
CA ALA A 269 8.32 -12.04 -9.42
C ALA A 269 8.39 -10.96 -8.34
N LEU A 270 7.53 -9.93 -8.40
CA LEU A 270 7.39 -8.92 -7.35
C LEU A 270 6.44 -9.36 -6.23
N HIS A 271 5.65 -10.41 -6.41
CA HIS A 271 4.70 -10.86 -5.38
C HIS A 271 5.45 -11.19 -4.09
N PRO A 272 5.03 -10.68 -2.92
CA PRO A 272 5.60 -11.09 -1.65
C PRO A 272 5.52 -12.60 -1.45
N ARG A 273 6.59 -13.22 -0.95
CA ARG A 273 6.60 -14.66 -0.68
C ARG A 273 5.92 -15.02 0.65
N ALA A 274 5.30 -14.05 1.32
CA ALA A 274 4.55 -14.30 2.54
C ALA A 274 3.40 -15.28 2.28
N THR A 275 3.19 -16.19 3.23
CA THR A 275 2.07 -17.13 3.18
C THR A 275 0.76 -16.32 3.20
N PRO A 276 -0.26 -16.66 2.38
CA PRO A 276 -1.57 -16.04 2.48
C PRO A 276 -2.05 -16.07 3.93
N PRO A 277 -2.67 -14.99 4.45
CA PRO A 277 -3.10 -14.95 5.83
C PRO A 277 -4.03 -16.12 6.12
N ALA A 278 -3.62 -17.00 7.02
CA ALA A 278 -4.47 -18.08 7.49
C ALA A 278 -5.48 -17.56 8.53
N THR A 279 -6.60 -18.25 8.65
CA THR A 279 -7.60 -17.95 9.67
C THR A 279 -7.18 -18.52 11.03
N ILE A 280 -7.44 -17.76 12.09
CA ILE A 280 -7.31 -18.17 13.49
C ILE A 280 -8.67 -18.00 14.18
N THR A 281 -9.09 -19.02 14.92
CA THR A 281 -10.27 -18.93 15.78
C THR A 281 -9.85 -18.32 17.10
N MET A 282 -10.49 -17.22 17.49
CA MET A 282 -10.16 -16.54 18.73
C MET A 282 -10.63 -17.36 19.95
N PRO A 283 -9.83 -17.42 21.03
CA PRO A 283 -10.26 -18.00 22.29
C PRO A 283 -11.27 -17.08 22.98
N GLU A 284 -11.97 -17.60 23.99
CA GLU A 284 -12.89 -16.81 24.81
C GLU A 284 -12.17 -15.59 25.44
N PRO A 285 -12.84 -14.42 25.56
CA PRO A 285 -12.22 -13.19 26.08
C PRO A 285 -11.62 -13.30 27.49
N SER A 286 -12.03 -14.29 28.28
CA SER A 286 -11.46 -14.58 29.60
C SER A 286 -10.04 -15.14 29.56
N VAL A 287 -9.57 -15.60 28.39
CA VAL A 287 -8.21 -16.12 28.16
C VAL A 287 -7.35 -15.00 27.56
N THR A 288 -7.22 -13.89 28.29
CA THR A 288 -6.44 -12.73 27.86
C THR A 288 -5.34 -12.39 28.85
N VAL A 289 -4.30 -11.76 28.31
CA VAL A 289 -3.16 -11.26 29.07
C VAL A 289 -3.08 -9.75 28.87
N PRO A 290 -3.30 -8.93 29.90
CA PRO A 290 -3.25 -7.48 29.76
C PRO A 290 -1.87 -6.97 29.30
N VAL A 291 -1.87 -5.95 28.45
CA VAL A 291 -0.70 -5.15 28.06
C VAL A 291 -1.04 -3.66 28.16
N PRO A 292 -0.04 -2.75 28.20
CA PRO A 292 -0.35 -1.33 28.17
C PRO A 292 -1.13 -0.96 26.89
N PRO A 293 -2.20 -0.16 26.99
CA PRO A 293 -3.12 0.09 25.88
C PRO A 293 -2.46 0.91 24.77
N VAL A 294 -2.85 0.61 23.54
CA VAL A 294 -2.35 1.20 22.30
C VAL A 294 -3.52 1.88 21.61
N ALA A 295 -3.37 3.16 21.27
CA ALA A 295 -4.39 3.85 20.49
C ALA A 295 -4.52 3.21 19.10
N THR A 296 -5.74 3.04 18.59
CA THR A 296 -6.05 2.47 17.26
C THR A 296 -5.13 3.02 16.15
N ARG A 297 -4.91 4.34 16.13
CA ARG A 297 -4.04 5.02 15.16
C ARG A 297 -2.56 4.64 15.21
N HIS A 298 -2.09 4.04 16.31
CA HIS A 298 -0.71 3.59 16.51
C HIS A 298 -0.56 2.07 16.43
N TYR A 299 -1.66 1.32 16.21
CA TYR A 299 -1.59 -0.14 16.14
C TYR A 299 -0.73 -0.63 14.97
N TYR A 300 -0.76 0.08 13.84
CA TYR A 300 0.12 -0.20 12.70
C TYR A 300 1.60 -0.05 13.08
N GLU A 301 1.94 0.96 13.88
CA GLU A 301 3.31 1.24 14.33
C GLU A 301 3.82 0.14 15.27
N LEU A 302 2.96 -0.33 16.18
CA LEU A 302 3.24 -1.48 17.03
C LEU A 302 3.46 -2.74 16.19
N TRP A 303 2.56 -3.04 15.24
CA TRP A 303 2.68 -4.21 14.37
C TRP A 303 4.01 -4.19 13.61
N PHE A 304 4.33 -3.07 12.97
CA PHE A 304 5.60 -2.89 12.28
C PHE A 304 6.81 -3.16 13.19
N ALA A 305 6.81 -2.59 14.40
CA ALA A 305 7.89 -2.76 15.36
C ALA A 305 8.06 -4.21 15.82
N LEU A 306 6.95 -4.91 16.08
CA LEU A 306 6.96 -6.33 16.41
C LEU A 306 7.58 -7.14 15.27
N ALA A 307 7.16 -6.91 14.03
CA ALA A 307 7.70 -7.59 12.86
C ALA A 307 9.18 -7.25 12.60
N ALA A 308 9.63 -6.06 13.01
CA ALA A 308 11.03 -5.66 12.94
C ALA A 308 11.91 -6.42 13.95
N TRP A 309 11.34 -6.89 15.05
CA TRP A 309 12.06 -7.63 16.10
C TRP A 309 11.87 -9.14 16.06
N ASP A 310 10.76 -9.62 15.48
CA ASP A 310 10.43 -11.04 15.44
C ASP A 310 9.83 -11.42 14.07
N ALA A 311 10.57 -12.27 13.35
CA ALA A 311 10.18 -12.74 12.02
C ALA A 311 8.96 -13.68 12.03
N ARG A 312 8.52 -14.14 13.21
CA ARG A 312 7.30 -14.96 13.38
C ARG A 312 6.02 -14.13 13.35
N VAL A 313 6.12 -12.80 13.22
CA VAL A 313 4.96 -11.93 13.11
C VAL A 313 4.33 -12.09 11.72
N GLU A 314 3.05 -12.44 11.71
CA GLU A 314 2.25 -12.63 10.51
C GLU A 314 0.91 -11.89 10.62
N ARG A 315 0.32 -11.62 9.46
CA ARG A 315 -1.08 -11.26 9.35
C ARG A 315 -1.94 -12.52 9.40
N ARG A 316 -2.91 -12.55 10.31
CA ARG A 316 -3.92 -13.63 10.37
C ARG A 316 -5.32 -13.05 10.26
N TYR A 317 -6.22 -13.80 9.64
CA TYR A 317 -7.65 -13.51 9.73
C TYR A 317 -8.18 -14.04 11.05
N ALA A 318 -8.85 -13.24 11.87
CA ALA A 318 -9.43 -13.71 13.12
C ALA A 318 -10.95 -13.84 13.00
N GLU A 319 -11.45 -15.05 13.19
CA GLU A 319 -12.88 -15.35 13.29
C GLU A 319 -13.36 -15.11 14.73
N GLY A 320 -14.55 -14.51 14.88
CA GLY A 320 -15.15 -14.21 16.18
C GLY A 320 -14.67 -12.90 16.82
N LEU A 321 -14.05 -11.98 16.05
CA LEU A 321 -13.68 -10.65 16.56
C LEU A 321 -14.92 -9.85 16.98
N VAL A 322 -14.88 -9.30 18.20
CA VAL A 322 -15.92 -8.41 18.75
C VAL A 322 -15.63 -6.97 18.35
N GLU A 323 -16.60 -6.30 17.74
CA GLU A 323 -16.51 -4.88 17.34
C GLU A 323 -16.15 -3.98 18.55
N GLY A 324 -15.24 -3.01 18.35
CA GLY A 324 -14.81 -2.06 19.39
C GLY A 324 -13.61 -2.47 20.25
N VAL A 325 -13.18 -3.74 20.20
CA VAL A 325 -11.92 -4.22 20.82
C VAL A 325 -10.75 -4.17 19.83
N TRP A 326 -11.05 -4.12 18.52
CA TRP A 326 -10.09 -4.27 17.44
C TRP A 326 -10.10 -3.10 16.46
N PRO A 327 -8.94 -2.77 15.83
CA PRO A 327 -8.80 -1.58 14.99
C PRO A 327 -9.38 -1.69 13.56
N GLY A 328 -10.04 -2.79 13.18
CA GLY A 328 -10.62 -2.94 11.84
C GLY A 328 -11.07 -4.37 11.50
N PRO A 329 -11.57 -4.61 10.27
CA PRO A 329 -12.20 -5.88 9.92
C PRO A 329 -11.16 -7.00 9.81
N ALA A 330 -11.44 -8.07 10.53
CA ALA A 330 -10.96 -9.44 10.31
C ALA A 330 -9.47 -9.74 10.35
N THR A 331 -8.50 -8.81 10.40
CA THR A 331 -7.06 -9.17 10.46
C THR A 331 -6.31 -8.62 11.66
N ALA A 332 -5.43 -9.45 12.24
CA ALA A 332 -4.70 -9.12 13.46
C ALA A 332 -3.19 -9.42 13.35
N CYS A 333 -2.39 -8.61 14.05
CA CYS A 333 -0.98 -8.87 14.30
C CYS A 333 -0.85 -10.12 15.16
N THR A 334 -0.22 -11.17 14.64
CA THR A 334 -0.10 -12.46 15.33
C THR A 334 1.34 -12.94 15.31
N VAL A 335 1.88 -13.34 16.46
CA VAL A 335 3.16 -14.06 16.52
C VAL A 335 2.85 -15.55 16.45
N VAL A 336 3.37 -16.24 15.45
CA VAL A 336 3.07 -17.65 15.17
C VAL A 336 4.33 -18.49 15.32
N ASP A 337 4.29 -19.43 16.26
CA ASP A 337 5.33 -20.43 16.44
C ASP A 337 4.74 -21.84 16.24
N PRO A 338 5.26 -22.64 15.30
CA PRO A 338 4.75 -23.99 15.07
C PRO A 338 4.84 -24.93 16.28
N ALA A 339 5.79 -24.70 17.18
CA ALA A 339 5.98 -25.50 18.39
C ALA A 339 5.25 -24.89 19.59
N ASP A 340 5.29 -23.55 19.70
CA ASP A 340 4.84 -22.84 20.89
C ASP A 340 3.45 -22.19 20.76
N GLY A 341 2.74 -22.39 19.65
CA GLY A 341 1.38 -21.88 19.41
C GLY A 341 1.35 -20.47 18.82
N SER A 342 0.27 -19.72 19.03
CA SER A 342 0.13 -18.37 18.46
C SER A 342 -0.36 -17.36 19.47
N VAL A 343 0.10 -16.11 19.37
CA VAL A 343 -0.36 -15.01 20.23
C VAL A 343 -0.84 -13.87 19.36
N VAL A 344 -2.14 -13.57 19.45
CA VAL A 344 -2.73 -12.42 18.78
C VAL A 344 -2.57 -11.18 19.67
N VAL A 345 -2.08 -10.09 19.08
CA VAL A 345 -1.83 -8.82 19.77
C VAL A 345 -2.99 -7.87 19.54
N ALA A 346 -3.74 -7.53 20.58
CA ALA A 346 -4.85 -6.57 20.54
C ALA A 346 -4.42 -5.17 20.99
N LEU A 347 -5.39 -4.25 21.12
CA LEU A 347 -5.14 -2.89 21.56
C LEU A 347 -4.68 -2.81 23.03
N ASP A 348 -5.16 -3.68 23.90
CA ASP A 348 -4.92 -3.64 25.35
C ASP A 348 -4.65 -5.03 25.98
N ALA A 349 -4.64 -6.09 25.17
CA ALA A 349 -4.42 -7.45 25.62
C ALA A 349 -3.72 -8.32 24.57
N LEU A 350 -3.17 -9.44 25.02
CA LEU A 350 -2.74 -10.55 24.19
C LEU A 350 -3.76 -11.68 24.32
N TYR A 351 -3.97 -12.40 23.21
CA TYR A 351 -4.86 -13.56 23.14
C TYR A 351 -4.03 -14.79 22.75
N PRO A 352 -3.64 -15.62 23.73
CA PRO A 352 -2.93 -16.88 23.49
C PRO A 352 -3.85 -17.91 22.81
N VAL A 353 -3.41 -18.46 21.69
CA VAL A 353 -4.12 -19.51 20.94
C VAL A 353 -3.25 -20.76 20.91
N GLY A 354 -3.51 -21.65 21.87
CA GLY A 354 -2.65 -22.82 22.10
C GLY A 354 -1.21 -22.47 22.46
N ALA A 355 -0.96 -21.23 22.90
CA ALA A 355 0.39 -20.74 23.13
C ALA A 355 0.98 -21.11 24.49
N THR A 356 2.29 -21.37 24.52
CA THR A 356 3.04 -21.61 25.76
C THR A 356 3.20 -20.31 26.57
N PRO A 357 3.34 -20.40 27.91
CA PRO A 357 3.63 -19.22 28.74
C PRO A 357 4.86 -18.44 28.27
N GLU A 358 5.90 -19.15 27.79
CA GLU A 358 7.14 -18.56 27.30
C GLU A 358 6.92 -17.69 26.07
N LEU A 359 6.12 -18.15 25.09
CA LEU A 359 5.76 -17.35 23.93
C LEU A 359 4.94 -16.13 24.33
N VAL A 360 3.98 -16.29 25.23
CA VAL A 360 3.14 -15.19 25.73
C VAL A 360 3.98 -14.12 26.43
N ASP A 361 4.91 -14.51 27.30
CA ASP A 361 5.80 -13.58 27.99
C ASP A 361 6.77 -12.88 27.02
N HIS A 362 7.27 -13.60 26.01
CA HIS A 362 8.06 -13.02 24.93
C HIS A 362 7.29 -11.93 24.18
N VAL A 363 6.06 -12.22 23.73
CA VAL A 363 5.23 -11.22 23.01
C VAL A 363 4.88 -10.04 23.91
N ARG A 364 4.58 -10.29 25.19
CA ARG A 364 4.38 -9.22 26.19
C ARG A 364 5.62 -8.32 26.30
N SER A 365 6.82 -8.91 26.27
CA SER A 365 8.08 -8.16 26.32
C SER A 365 8.29 -7.27 25.09
N LEU A 366 7.87 -7.72 23.90
CA LEU A 366 7.93 -6.91 22.67
C LEU A 366 6.99 -5.71 22.73
N VAL A 367 5.75 -5.90 23.18
CA VAL A 367 4.80 -4.79 23.39
C VAL A 367 5.33 -3.81 24.43
N GLY A 368 5.87 -4.32 25.55
CA GLY A 368 6.50 -3.49 26.58
C GLY A 368 7.70 -2.70 26.05
N ARG A 369 8.53 -3.32 25.20
CA ARG A 369 9.68 -2.67 24.54
C ARG A 369 9.24 -1.50 23.64
N TRP A 370 8.15 -1.67 22.87
CA TRP A 370 7.61 -0.60 22.02
C TRP A 370 7.13 0.60 22.84
N HIS A 371 6.39 0.36 23.92
CA HIS A 371 5.98 1.41 24.86
C HIS A 371 7.18 2.10 25.53
N ALA A 372 8.17 1.33 25.98
CA ALA A 372 9.38 1.87 26.58
C ALA A 372 10.21 2.74 25.62
N ALA A 373 10.10 2.49 24.32
CA ALA A 373 10.71 3.30 23.26
C ALA A 373 9.89 4.55 22.88
N GLY A 374 8.77 4.82 23.55
CA GLY A 374 7.88 5.95 23.25
C GLY A 374 6.93 5.72 22.08
N GLY A 375 6.78 4.47 21.63
CA GLY A 375 5.92 4.11 20.50
C GLY A 375 6.42 4.65 19.16
N PRO A 376 7.63 4.26 18.71
CA PRO A 376 8.22 4.76 17.46
C PRO A 376 7.31 4.47 16.27
N ALA A 377 7.14 5.46 15.41
CA ALA A 377 6.44 5.33 14.14
C ALA A 377 7.35 4.69 13.08
N VAL A 378 6.79 4.10 12.03
CA VAL A 378 7.48 3.53 10.86
C VAL A 378 8.55 4.48 10.32
N SER A 379 8.25 5.79 10.34
CA SER A 379 9.14 6.88 9.90
C SER A 379 10.45 7.01 10.69
N ASP A 380 10.49 6.50 11.92
CA ASP A 380 11.63 6.54 12.85
C ASP A 380 12.64 5.40 12.60
N TRP A 381 12.29 4.44 11.75
CA TRP A 381 13.10 3.26 11.51
C TRP A 381 14.00 3.41 10.28
N ARG A 382 15.18 2.77 10.37
CA ARG A 382 16.15 2.56 9.29
C ARG A 382 16.35 1.07 9.10
N CYS A 383 16.68 0.67 7.89
CA CYS A 383 17.03 -0.68 7.53
C CYS A 383 18.20 -0.71 6.57
N ASP A 384 18.85 -1.86 6.53
CA ASP A 384 19.74 -2.25 5.44
C ASP A 384 18.98 -3.23 4.55
N PHE A 385 19.59 -3.68 3.46
CA PHE A 385 18.97 -4.68 2.59
C PHE A 385 19.87 -5.90 2.42
N THR A 386 19.26 -7.08 2.45
CA THR A 386 19.90 -8.33 2.06
C THR A 386 19.30 -8.81 0.75
N PHE A 387 20.15 -9.21 -0.19
CA PHE A 387 19.70 -9.83 -1.42
C PHE A 387 19.34 -11.30 -1.16
N GLY A 388 18.12 -11.67 -1.52
CA GLY A 388 17.64 -13.04 -1.44
C GLY A 388 16.51 -13.23 -2.43
N ASP A 389 16.41 -14.42 -3.02
CA ASP A 389 15.20 -14.78 -3.75
C ASP A 389 14.87 -13.87 -4.96
N GLY A 390 15.89 -13.22 -5.52
CA GLY A 390 15.76 -12.28 -6.65
C GLY A 390 15.41 -10.85 -6.24
N LEU A 391 15.29 -10.55 -4.95
CA LEU A 391 14.90 -9.24 -4.43
C LEU A 391 15.86 -8.76 -3.32
N TRP A 392 16.03 -7.46 -3.21
CA TRP A 392 16.60 -6.83 -2.03
C TRP A 392 15.49 -6.65 -0.98
N LEU A 393 15.64 -7.32 0.15
CA LEU A 393 14.67 -7.32 1.24
C LEU A 393 15.15 -6.41 2.38
N PRO A 394 14.29 -5.52 2.92
CA PRO A 394 14.61 -4.75 4.12
C PRO A 394 14.92 -5.67 5.30
N THR A 395 16.04 -5.41 5.98
CA THR A 395 16.52 -6.17 7.13
C THR A 395 17.24 -5.25 8.11
N GLY A 396 17.58 -5.76 9.31
CA GLY A 396 18.36 -4.97 10.27
C GLY A 396 17.64 -3.70 10.73
N TRP A 397 16.31 -3.76 10.82
CA TRP A 397 15.47 -2.65 11.25
C TRP A 397 15.91 -2.14 12.62
N ARG A 398 16.21 -0.84 12.67
CA ARG A 398 16.68 -0.13 13.87
C ARG A 398 16.01 1.23 13.96
N THR A 399 15.63 1.61 15.17
CA THR A 399 15.26 3.00 15.43
C THR A 399 16.53 3.83 15.56
N GLU A 400 16.54 5.02 14.97
CA GLU A 400 17.51 6.01 15.42
C GLU A 400 17.13 6.34 16.88
N ALA A 401 18.00 6.04 17.84
CA ALA A 401 17.82 6.56 19.20
C ALA A 401 17.59 8.08 19.09
N PRO A 402 16.76 8.73 19.93
CA PRO A 402 16.59 10.17 19.90
C PRO A 402 17.92 10.88 20.16
N GLY A 403 18.68 11.05 19.09
CA GLY A 403 19.94 11.77 19.02
C GLY A 403 19.57 13.23 18.98
N ARG A 404 19.64 13.85 20.15
CA ARG A 404 19.70 15.29 20.35
C ARG A 404 20.58 15.93 19.28
N ALA A 405 19.97 16.51 18.24
CA ALA A 405 20.61 17.58 17.47
C ALA A 405 20.27 18.88 18.19
N PRO A 406 21.26 19.67 18.67
CA PRO A 406 20.98 21.05 19.02
C PRO A 406 20.64 21.81 17.75
N THR A 407 19.64 22.68 17.89
CA THR A 407 19.29 23.77 16.97
C THR A 407 20.54 24.47 16.42
N PRO A 408 20.43 25.00 15.20
CA PRO A 408 20.75 26.40 14.97
C PRO A 408 19.48 27.25 15.02
#